data_AF-K0TNC7-F1
#
_entry.id   AF-K0TNC7-F1
#
_cell.length_a   1.000
_cell.length_b   1.000
_cell.length_c   1.000
_cell.angle_alpha   90.00
_cell.angle_beta   90.00
_cell.angle_gamma   90.00
#
_symmetry.space_group_name_H-M   'P 1'
#
loop_
_entity.id
_entity.type
_entity.pdbx_description
1 polymer ?
#
loop_
_entity_poly.entity_id
_entity_poly.type
_entity_poly.pdbx_seq_one_letter_code
_entity_poly.pdbx_strand_id
1 'polypeptide(L)'
;MSFCDAIMQSCLPYRIAIESPSSISTLYPGYDGRPYQREPKMAAEEKALAPGARKIDAGSIAKPFRENIRKQVQELKDAGIEAPLLVGLLANTDPAARKYAEWTGKACTNDGIRYELRTIDDPIDVEAALRDANDDPRVHGIIVYYPIFGQVESFSGEGQDDYLRDTVSYKCDVEGLCHEYRSNLYRNIRYVDFPTNTKKCVLPCTALSVVKILESVPSCYDETKPISRRMEGKTVTIINRSEIVGRPLAAMLSNDGADVYSIDIDSIYLFRGGRLHKCEGETPESCVRKSSIVITGVPTKSYRLPSAWIQKGTTVVNVASFKNVDEDEILQIEGVQYVPMVGKVTVAMLERNLMRLFYNFHHPDRRFEERKKTVTLDAQRPAPWYGNALQVYTAVAATAIIAMLLTNRQ
;
A
#
# COMPACT_ATOMS: atom_id res chain seq x y z
N MET A 1 -0.82 25.99 43.98
CA MET A 1 0.41 26.47 43.30
C MET A 1 0.93 25.29 42.51
N SER A 2 1.05 25.44 41.20
CA SER A 2 1.20 24.34 40.25
C SER A 2 2.66 23.88 40.17
N PHE A 3 2.82 22.65 39.70
CA PHE A 3 4.09 21.94 39.47
C PHE A 3 5.08 22.70 38.53
N CYS A 4 4.65 23.80 37.90
CA CYS A 4 5.51 24.71 37.13
C CYS A 4 6.43 25.58 38.01
N ASP A 5 6.06 25.88 39.26
CA ASP A 5 6.82 26.79 40.11
C ASP A 5 8.10 26.13 40.68
N ALA A 6 8.11 24.80 40.82
CA ALA A 6 9.25 24.05 41.34
C ALA A 6 10.40 23.88 40.33
N ILE A 7 10.12 23.93 39.02
CA ILE A 7 11.14 23.80 37.96
C ILE A 7 11.87 25.15 37.73
N MET A 8 11.22 26.28 38.04
CA MET A 8 11.81 27.60 37.82
C MET A 8 12.86 28.01 38.88
N GLN A 9 12.97 27.30 40.00
CA GLN A 9 13.92 27.63 41.07
C GLN A 9 15.26 26.86 41.02
N SER A 10 15.41 25.84 40.18
CA SER A 10 16.65 25.03 40.09
C SER A 10 17.61 25.42 38.96
N CYS A 11 17.29 26.44 38.14
CA CYS A 11 18.13 26.88 37.02
C CYS A 11 18.85 28.23 37.21
N LEU A 12 19.06 28.68 38.44
CA LEU A 12 19.93 29.83 38.75
C LEU A 12 21.34 29.32 39.08
N PRO A 13 22.25 29.24 38.09
CA PRO A 13 23.31 30.24 38.09
C PRO A 13 23.91 30.51 36.69
N TYR A 14 23.17 31.03 35.71
CA TYR A 14 23.81 31.68 34.55
C TYR A 14 22.96 32.84 34.03
N ARG A 15 22.90 33.91 34.83
CA ARG A 15 22.57 35.25 34.30
C ARG A 15 23.85 35.83 33.71
N ILE A 16 24.05 35.68 32.41
CA ILE A 16 25.04 36.47 31.67
C ILE A 16 24.46 37.88 31.55
N ALA A 17 25.11 38.84 32.20
CA ALA A 17 24.85 40.24 32.02
C ALA A 17 25.07 40.61 30.54
N ILE A 18 24.14 41.37 29.97
CA ILE A 18 24.32 41.97 28.65
C ILE A 18 25.37 43.06 28.81
N GLU A 19 26.64 42.70 28.59
CA GLU A 19 27.75 43.64 28.51
C GLU A 19 27.83 44.25 27.11
N SER A 20 28.28 45.50 27.07
CA SER A 20 28.44 46.33 25.87
C SER A 20 29.30 45.69 24.77
N PRO A 21 29.19 46.13 23.51
CA PRO A 21 29.73 45.45 22.31
C PRO A 21 31.26 45.25 22.24
N SER A 22 32.01 45.70 23.23
CA SER A 22 33.48 45.69 23.27
C SER A 22 34.10 44.43 23.91
N SER A 23 33.32 43.49 24.47
CA SER A 23 33.86 42.30 25.16
C SER A 23 33.80 40.98 24.35
N ILE A 24 33.21 40.97 23.15
CA ILE A 24 33.08 39.73 22.33
C ILE A 24 34.38 39.34 21.61
N SER A 25 35.28 40.29 21.31
CA SER A 25 36.51 40.00 20.54
C SER A 25 37.58 39.26 21.33
N THR A 26 37.45 39.16 22.66
CA THR A 26 38.46 38.55 23.54
C THR A 26 38.22 37.05 23.77
N LEU A 27 37.00 36.55 23.52
CA LEU A 27 36.62 35.14 23.74
C LEU A 27 36.82 34.25 22.51
N TYR A 28 36.92 34.81 21.30
CA TYR A 28 37.08 34.07 20.04
C TYR A 28 38.05 34.79 19.09
N PRO A 29 39.35 34.46 19.10
CA PRO A 29 40.30 35.04 18.16
C PRO A 29 39.92 34.61 16.74
N GLY A 30 39.45 35.55 15.90
CA GLY A 30 39.10 35.31 14.49
C GLY A 30 37.61 35.41 14.14
N TYR A 31 36.71 35.71 15.08
CA TYR A 31 35.30 35.92 14.78
C TYR A 31 35.04 37.37 14.33
N ASP A 32 34.67 37.58 13.07
CA ASP A 32 34.55 38.90 12.43
C ASP A 32 33.15 39.54 12.54
N GLY A 33 32.26 38.97 13.37
CA GLY A 33 30.96 39.54 13.68
C GLY A 33 29.94 39.52 12.54
N ARG A 34 30.20 38.81 11.43
CA ARG A 34 29.23 38.66 10.34
C ARG A 34 28.20 37.57 10.66
N PRO A 35 26.90 37.80 10.40
CA PRO A 35 25.89 36.75 10.52
C PRO A 35 26.23 35.59 9.58
N TYR A 36 26.18 34.35 10.08
CA TYR A 36 26.38 33.13 9.30
C TYR A 36 25.39 33.10 8.12
N GLN A 37 25.87 33.42 6.92
CA GLN A 37 25.13 33.18 5.70
C GLN A 37 25.25 31.69 5.38
N ARG A 38 24.12 30.97 5.34
CA ARG A 38 24.09 29.62 4.78
C ARG A 38 24.65 29.71 3.36
N GLU A 39 25.80 29.10 3.14
CA GLU A 39 26.30 28.91 1.78
C GLU A 39 25.20 28.19 0.97
N PRO A 40 24.87 28.67 -0.24
CA PRO A 40 23.99 27.94 -1.12
C PRO A 40 24.62 26.57 -1.37
N LYS A 41 23.90 25.48 -1.05
CA LYS A 41 24.28 24.15 -1.53
C LYS A 41 24.47 24.28 -3.03
N MET A 42 25.71 24.08 -3.52
CA MET A 42 25.96 23.90 -4.94
C MET A 42 24.95 22.86 -5.44
N ALA A 43 24.09 23.26 -6.37
CA ALA A 43 23.20 22.32 -7.02
C ALA A 43 24.10 21.28 -7.69
N ALA A 44 23.98 20.01 -7.28
CA ALA A 44 24.64 18.93 -8.00
C ALA A 44 24.18 19.03 -9.45
N GLU A 45 25.11 19.07 -10.41
CA GLU A 45 24.78 19.07 -11.83
C GLU A 45 23.88 17.86 -12.10
N GLU A 46 22.62 18.12 -12.44
CA GLU A 46 21.64 17.08 -12.76
C GLU A 46 22.10 16.43 -14.08
N LYS A 47 22.69 15.23 -13.99
CA LYS A 47 23.11 14.48 -15.18
C LYS A 47 21.89 14.29 -16.09
N ALA A 48 22.06 14.63 -17.36
CA ALA A 48 21.03 14.36 -18.35
C ALA A 48 20.67 12.87 -18.36
N LEU A 49 19.38 12.57 -18.36
CA LEU A 49 18.87 11.20 -18.43
C LEU A 49 19.07 10.63 -19.84
N ALA A 50 19.22 9.31 -19.97
CA ALA A 50 19.24 8.67 -21.27
C ALA A 50 17.91 8.88 -22.03
N PRO A 51 17.91 8.82 -23.38
CA PRO A 51 16.70 8.98 -24.17
C PRO A 51 15.57 8.06 -23.69
N GLY A 52 14.40 8.63 -23.43
CA GLY A 52 13.22 7.91 -22.97
C GLY A 52 13.26 7.43 -21.51
N ALA A 53 14.37 7.58 -20.80
CA ALA A 53 14.45 7.25 -19.38
C ALA A 53 13.62 8.24 -18.54
N ARG A 54 12.94 7.74 -17.51
CA ARG A 54 12.12 8.55 -16.60
C ARG A 54 12.23 8.08 -15.17
N LYS A 55 12.39 9.04 -14.26
CA LYS A 55 12.18 8.84 -12.82
C LYS A 55 10.73 9.19 -12.48
N ILE A 56 10.04 8.26 -11.83
CA ILE A 56 8.60 8.36 -11.53
C ILE A 56 8.42 8.68 -10.04
N ASP A 57 7.75 9.80 -9.74
CA ASP A 57 7.38 10.14 -8.36
C ASP A 57 6.13 9.37 -7.93
N ALA A 58 6.30 8.48 -6.95
CA ALA A 58 5.19 7.79 -6.28
C ALA A 58 4.15 8.75 -5.66
N GLY A 59 4.52 10.01 -5.40
CA GLY A 59 3.59 11.03 -4.92
C GLY A 59 2.49 11.40 -5.92
N SER A 60 2.82 11.51 -7.20
CA SER A 60 1.83 11.81 -8.25
C SER A 60 0.84 10.65 -8.43
N ILE A 61 1.32 9.41 -8.28
CA ILE A 61 0.50 8.18 -8.32
C ILE A 61 -0.42 8.10 -7.10
N ALA A 62 0.07 8.45 -5.91
CA ALA A 62 -0.71 8.41 -4.67
C ALA A 62 -1.83 9.47 -4.62
N LYS A 63 -1.62 10.63 -5.26
CA LYS A 63 -2.51 11.79 -5.21
C LYS A 63 -4.00 11.47 -5.51
N PRO A 64 -4.38 10.85 -6.64
CA PRO A 64 -5.79 10.58 -6.95
C PRO A 64 -6.46 9.65 -5.93
N PHE A 65 -5.72 8.69 -5.36
CA PHE A 65 -6.26 7.82 -4.32
C PHE A 65 -6.58 8.60 -3.05
N ARG A 66 -5.66 9.46 -2.62
CA ARG A 66 -5.84 10.32 -1.42
C ARG A 66 -6.97 11.31 -1.59
N GLU A 67 -7.14 11.88 -2.79
CA GLU A 67 -8.28 12.75 -3.11
C GLU A 67 -9.62 12.01 -3.00
N ASN A 68 -9.70 10.77 -3.50
CA ASN A 68 -10.88 9.94 -3.36
C ASN A 68 -11.14 9.51 -1.90
N ILE A 69 -10.10 9.32 -1.09
CA ILE A 69 -10.23 9.04 0.35
C ILE A 69 -10.80 10.26 1.07
N ARG A 70 -10.24 11.45 0.84
CA ARG A 70 -10.77 12.71 1.41
C ARG A 70 -12.24 12.92 1.06
N LYS A 71 -12.62 12.64 -0.18
CA LYS A 71 -14.03 12.71 -0.60
C LYS A 71 -14.91 11.78 0.22
N GLN A 72 -14.54 10.51 0.36
CA GLN A 72 -15.32 9.55 1.16
C GLN A 72 -15.39 9.93 2.64
N VAL A 73 -14.30 10.44 3.20
CA VAL A 73 -14.29 10.93 4.58
C VAL A 73 -15.21 12.15 4.74
N GLN A 74 -15.26 13.04 3.76
CA GLN A 74 -16.18 14.17 3.76
C GLN A 74 -17.63 13.69 3.68
N GLU A 75 -17.95 12.72 2.82
CA GLU A 75 -19.28 12.10 2.73
C GLU A 75 -19.73 11.50 4.07
N LEU A 76 -18.83 10.86 4.83
CA LEU A 76 -19.13 10.37 6.18
C LEU A 76 -19.46 11.52 7.14
N LYS A 77 -18.66 12.59 7.12
CA LYS A 77 -18.89 13.77 7.97
C LYS A 77 -20.23 14.45 7.66
N ASP A 78 -20.54 14.61 6.38
CA ASP A 78 -21.80 15.20 5.92
C ASP A 78 -23.02 14.35 6.35
N ALA A 79 -22.83 13.03 6.45
CA ALA A 79 -23.82 12.09 6.99
C ALA A 79 -23.86 12.01 8.53
N GLY A 80 -23.06 12.81 9.24
CA GLY A 80 -22.97 12.78 10.70
C GLY A 80 -22.25 11.55 11.27
N ILE A 81 -21.46 10.85 10.44
CA ILE A 81 -20.69 9.67 10.83
C ILE A 81 -19.24 10.09 11.09
N GLU A 82 -18.67 9.67 12.22
CA GLU A 82 -17.27 9.95 12.52
C GLU A 82 -16.32 9.29 11.52
N ALA A 83 -15.21 9.98 11.23
CA ALA A 83 -14.17 9.42 10.38
C ALA A 83 -13.57 8.14 10.99
N PRO A 84 -13.12 7.16 10.16
CA PRO A 84 -12.49 5.95 10.67
C PRO A 84 -11.25 6.25 11.52
N LEU A 85 -10.97 5.37 12.48
CA LEU A 85 -9.82 5.42 13.38
C LEU A 85 -8.84 4.31 13.02
N LEU A 86 -7.62 4.70 12.69
CA LEU A 86 -6.47 3.82 12.53
C LEU A 86 -5.62 3.87 13.80
N VAL A 87 -5.39 2.71 14.42
CA VAL A 87 -4.46 2.54 15.54
C VAL A 87 -3.14 1.98 15.00
N GLY A 88 -2.03 2.66 15.30
CA GLY A 88 -0.69 2.15 15.06
C GLY A 88 -0.08 1.58 16.33
N LEU A 89 0.49 0.37 16.25
CA LEU A 89 1.23 -0.27 17.35
C LEU A 89 2.73 -0.23 17.05
N LEU A 90 3.48 0.54 17.84
CA LEU A 90 4.94 0.67 17.72
C LEU A 90 5.61 0.12 18.98
N ALA A 91 6.26 -1.03 18.85
CA ALA A 91 6.91 -1.74 19.95
C ALA A 91 8.41 -1.96 19.71
N ASN A 92 9.05 -1.11 18.89
CA ASN A 92 10.48 -1.18 18.64
C ASN A 92 11.14 0.21 18.79
N THR A 93 12.46 0.20 18.96
CA THR A 93 13.27 1.41 19.17
C THR A 93 13.88 1.95 17.87
N ASP A 94 13.55 1.35 16.71
CA ASP A 94 14.11 1.76 15.42
C ASP A 94 13.63 3.19 15.05
N PRO A 95 14.55 4.17 14.93
CA PRO A 95 14.19 5.53 14.51
C PRO A 95 13.52 5.59 13.14
N ALA A 96 13.79 4.63 12.25
CA ALA A 96 13.14 4.56 10.94
C ALA A 96 11.66 4.13 11.07
N ALA A 97 11.36 3.13 11.89
CA ALA A 97 10.00 2.69 12.17
C ALA A 97 9.18 3.81 12.84
N ARG A 98 9.74 4.51 13.84
CA ARG A 98 9.09 5.67 14.47
C ARG A 98 8.75 6.76 13.47
N LYS A 99 9.70 7.16 12.63
CA LYS A 99 9.47 8.17 11.58
C LYS A 99 8.39 7.73 10.60
N TYR A 100 8.38 6.46 10.23
CA TYR A 100 7.36 5.90 9.34
C TYR A 100 5.97 5.93 9.99
N ALA A 101 5.87 5.63 11.29
CA ALA A 101 4.62 5.74 12.05
C ALA A 101 4.11 7.19 12.10
N GLU A 102 4.98 8.15 12.40
CA GLU A 102 4.66 9.58 12.40
C GLU A 102 4.21 10.07 11.02
N TRP A 103 4.87 9.63 9.94
CA TRP A 103 4.47 9.97 8.57
C TRP A 103 3.13 9.36 8.19
N THR A 104 2.86 8.12 8.60
CA THR A 104 1.56 7.48 8.41
C THR A 104 0.46 8.29 9.11
N GLY A 105 0.66 8.63 10.38
CA GLY A 105 -0.30 9.45 11.13
C GLY A 105 -0.54 10.82 10.53
N LYS A 106 0.52 11.48 10.05
CA LYS A 106 0.41 12.76 9.36
C LYS A 106 -0.37 12.64 8.04
N ALA A 107 -0.14 11.58 7.26
CA ALA A 107 -0.88 11.34 6.02
C ALA A 107 -2.37 11.13 6.30
N CYS A 108 -2.70 10.22 7.22
CA CYS A 108 -4.08 9.94 7.61
C CYS A 108 -4.81 11.20 8.11
N THR A 109 -4.17 11.96 9.00
CA THR A 109 -4.76 13.20 9.54
C THR A 109 -5.01 14.23 8.43
N ASN A 110 -4.07 14.40 7.49
CA ASN A 110 -4.24 15.30 6.34
C ASN A 110 -5.36 14.85 5.40
N ASP A 111 -5.69 13.56 5.39
CA ASP A 111 -6.76 12.99 4.58
C ASP A 111 -8.09 12.88 5.34
N GLY A 112 -8.13 13.37 6.57
CA GLY A 112 -9.30 13.46 7.43
C GLY A 112 -9.61 12.19 8.23
N ILE A 113 -8.72 11.20 8.18
CA ILE A 113 -8.77 9.95 8.96
C ILE A 113 -8.23 10.22 10.38
N ARG A 114 -8.85 9.62 11.39
CA ARG A 114 -8.33 9.68 12.77
C ARG A 114 -7.18 8.70 12.92
N TYR A 115 -6.13 9.12 13.61
CA TYR A 115 -4.96 8.28 13.87
C TYR A 115 -4.54 8.33 15.33
N GLU A 116 -4.25 7.18 15.90
CA GLU A 116 -3.73 7.01 17.26
C GLU A 116 -2.48 6.14 17.21
N LEU A 117 -1.35 6.65 17.69
CA LEU A 117 -0.13 5.86 17.82
C LEU A 117 0.03 5.40 19.27
N ARG A 118 -0.07 4.09 19.48
CA ARG A 118 0.27 3.44 20.75
C ARG A 118 1.74 3.03 20.69
N THR A 119 2.56 3.68 21.50
CA THR A 119 3.96 3.26 21.71
C THR A 119 3.98 2.29 22.88
N ILE A 120 4.58 1.11 22.68
CA ILE A 120 4.72 0.07 23.69
C ILE A 120 6.19 0.02 24.08
N ASP A 121 6.48 0.22 25.36
CA ASP A 121 7.86 0.29 25.86
C ASP A 121 8.51 -1.10 25.95
N ASP A 122 7.78 -2.10 26.45
CA ASP A 122 8.23 -3.50 26.47
C ASP A 122 7.58 -4.28 25.31
N PRO A 123 8.36 -4.81 24.35
CA PRO A 123 7.84 -5.64 23.27
C PRO A 123 6.89 -6.74 23.72
N ILE A 124 7.10 -7.34 24.91
CA ILE A 124 6.25 -8.41 25.44
C ILE A 124 4.78 -8.01 25.56
N ASP A 125 4.49 -6.73 25.79
CA ASP A 125 3.14 -6.21 26.02
C ASP A 125 2.38 -5.93 24.71
N VAL A 126 3.03 -6.05 23.55
CA VAL A 126 2.40 -5.71 22.26
C VAL A 126 1.21 -6.62 21.94
N GLU A 127 1.25 -7.88 22.38
CA GLU A 127 0.15 -8.82 22.18
C GLU A 127 -1.11 -8.39 22.95
N ALA A 128 -0.94 -7.92 24.19
CA ALA A 128 -2.04 -7.38 24.99
C ALA A 128 -2.61 -6.11 24.36
N ALA A 129 -1.75 -5.18 23.94
CA ALA A 129 -2.16 -3.96 23.25
C ALA A 129 -2.89 -4.24 21.92
N LEU A 130 -2.48 -5.29 21.19
CA LEU A 130 -3.15 -5.75 19.98
C LEU A 130 -4.53 -6.35 20.28
N ARG A 131 -4.68 -7.16 21.34
CA ARG A 131 -5.98 -7.68 21.77
C ARG A 131 -6.93 -6.54 22.14
N ASP A 132 -6.47 -5.58 22.94
CA ASP A 132 -7.26 -4.41 23.31
C ASP A 132 -7.69 -3.59 22.08
N ALA A 133 -6.82 -3.45 21.08
CA ALA A 133 -7.15 -2.77 19.83
C ALA A 133 -8.15 -3.56 18.96
N ASN A 134 -8.04 -4.89 18.91
CA ASN A 134 -8.96 -5.75 18.17
C ASN A 134 -10.39 -5.71 18.74
N ASP A 135 -10.53 -5.59 20.06
CA ASP A 135 -11.81 -5.64 20.76
C ASP A 135 -12.47 -4.25 20.97
N ASP A 136 -11.73 -3.17 20.76
CA ASP A 136 -12.27 -1.80 20.90
C ASP A 136 -13.19 -1.44 19.71
N PRO A 137 -14.51 -1.24 19.91
CA PRO A 137 -15.45 -0.92 18.84
C PRO A 137 -15.21 0.45 18.20
N ARG A 138 -14.34 1.29 18.77
CA ARG A 138 -13.93 2.58 18.18
C ARG A 138 -12.81 2.42 17.17
N VAL A 139 -12.11 1.28 17.17
CA VAL A 139 -10.96 1.00 16.30
C VAL A 139 -11.46 0.36 15.00
N HIS A 140 -11.14 1.02 13.89
CA HIS A 140 -11.61 0.62 12.56
C HIS A 140 -10.50 -0.01 11.72
N GLY A 141 -9.25 0.24 12.11
CA GLY A 141 -8.07 -0.33 11.49
C GLY A 141 -6.88 -0.39 12.44
N ILE A 142 -6.00 -1.35 12.23
CA ILE A 142 -4.77 -1.60 13.00
C ILE A 142 -3.61 -1.77 12.03
N ILE A 143 -2.50 -1.06 12.28
CA ILE A 143 -1.19 -1.28 11.66
C ILE A 143 -0.17 -1.61 12.76
N VAL A 144 0.67 -2.61 12.51
CA VAL A 144 1.75 -3.01 13.42
C VAL A 144 3.09 -2.70 12.75
N TYR A 145 3.96 -1.96 13.44
CA TYR A 145 5.25 -1.56 12.89
C TYR A 145 6.33 -2.58 13.19
N TYR A 146 6.56 -3.49 12.23
CA TYR A 146 7.61 -4.51 12.27
C TYR A 146 9.01 -3.96 11.89
N PRO A 147 10.09 -4.67 12.23
CA PRO A 147 10.15 -5.84 13.11
C PRO A 147 10.02 -5.45 14.59
N ILE A 148 9.43 -6.32 15.42
CA ILE A 148 9.33 -6.11 16.88
C ILE A 148 10.32 -7.04 17.58
N PHE A 149 10.21 -8.35 17.34
CA PHE A 149 11.06 -9.37 17.96
C PHE A 149 12.21 -9.83 17.05
N GLY A 150 12.24 -9.39 15.79
CA GLY A 150 13.26 -9.79 14.83
C GLY A 150 13.09 -11.25 14.36
N GLN A 151 14.18 -11.89 13.96
CA GLN A 151 14.19 -13.28 13.50
C GLN A 151 14.41 -14.27 14.66
N VAL A 152 13.67 -14.09 15.76
CA VAL A 152 13.75 -14.97 16.93
C VAL A 152 12.59 -15.96 16.87
N GLU A 153 12.90 -17.26 16.98
CA GLU A 153 11.90 -18.32 17.04
C GLU A 153 10.99 -18.12 18.26
N SER A 154 9.68 -18.28 18.07
CA SER A 154 8.70 -18.19 19.16
C SER A 154 8.37 -19.58 19.70
N PHE A 155 7.75 -19.64 20.88
CA PHE A 155 7.28 -20.90 21.46
C PHE A 155 6.27 -21.65 20.58
N SER A 156 5.60 -20.96 19.64
CA SER A 156 4.59 -21.51 18.74
C SER A 156 5.10 -21.85 17.32
N GLY A 157 6.41 -21.72 17.05
CA GLY A 157 7.01 -22.04 15.75
C GLY A 157 7.59 -20.81 15.06
N GLU A 158 7.00 -20.36 13.94
CA GLU A 158 7.42 -19.16 13.20
C GLU A 158 7.65 -17.94 14.14
N GLY A 159 8.35 -16.92 13.64
CA GLY A 159 8.77 -15.78 14.46
C GLY A 159 7.59 -15.09 15.15
N GLN A 160 7.81 -14.51 16.34
CA GLN A 160 6.73 -13.87 17.12
C GLN A 160 6.01 -12.75 16.35
N ASP A 161 6.71 -12.08 15.44
CA ASP A 161 6.14 -11.10 14.51
C ASP A 161 5.11 -11.71 13.53
N ASP A 162 5.33 -12.95 13.06
CA ASP A 162 4.40 -13.67 12.20
C ASP A 162 3.11 -14.03 12.94
N TYR A 163 3.24 -14.47 14.19
CA TYR A 163 2.11 -14.71 15.08
C TYR A 163 1.28 -13.44 15.33
N LEU A 164 1.94 -12.31 15.63
CA LEU A 164 1.25 -11.04 15.85
C LEU A 164 0.50 -10.59 14.60
N ARG A 165 1.15 -10.67 13.43
CA ARG A 165 0.52 -10.36 12.13
C ARG A 165 -0.75 -11.16 11.91
N ASP A 166 -0.73 -12.46 12.20
CA ASP A 166 -1.88 -13.33 12.00
C ASP A 166 -2.94 -13.21 13.11
N THR A 167 -2.61 -12.55 14.22
CA THR A 167 -3.52 -12.21 15.32
C THR A 167 -4.30 -10.91 15.10
N VAL A 168 -3.87 -10.05 14.16
CA VAL A 168 -4.65 -8.87 13.77
C VAL A 168 -5.98 -9.33 13.18
N SER A 169 -7.10 -8.86 13.74
CA SER A 169 -8.43 -9.24 13.27
C SER A 169 -8.62 -8.82 11.81
N TYR A 170 -9.11 -9.72 10.95
CA TYR A 170 -9.38 -9.40 9.55
C TYR A 170 -10.36 -8.22 9.39
N LYS A 171 -11.15 -7.88 10.41
CA LYS A 171 -12.07 -6.74 10.35
C LYS A 171 -11.37 -5.38 10.48
N CYS A 172 -10.14 -5.35 10.99
CA CYS A 172 -9.34 -4.15 11.19
C CYS A 172 -7.91 -4.25 10.63
N ASP A 173 -7.50 -5.35 10.02
CA ASP A 173 -6.21 -5.47 9.36
C ASP A 173 -6.12 -4.63 8.07
N VAL A 174 -5.67 -3.37 8.19
CA VAL A 174 -5.56 -2.44 7.06
C VAL A 174 -4.42 -2.79 6.12
N GLU A 175 -3.44 -3.56 6.58
CA GLU A 175 -2.33 -3.99 5.76
C GLU A 175 -2.70 -5.20 4.91
N GLY A 176 -3.73 -5.97 5.28
CA GLY A 176 -4.19 -7.16 4.57
C GLY A 176 -3.23 -8.35 4.69
N LEU A 177 -2.52 -8.42 5.82
CA LEU A 177 -1.44 -9.36 6.10
C LEU A 177 -1.86 -10.57 6.94
N CYS A 178 -3.02 -10.54 7.59
CA CYS A 178 -3.50 -11.67 8.36
C CYS A 178 -3.73 -12.89 7.46
N HIS A 179 -3.68 -14.07 8.06
CA HIS A 179 -3.79 -15.34 7.36
C HIS A 179 -5.03 -15.41 6.44
N GLU A 180 -6.17 -14.90 6.89
CA GLU A 180 -7.43 -14.91 6.13
C GLU A 180 -7.28 -14.17 4.78
N TYR A 181 -6.76 -12.94 4.78
CA TYR A 181 -6.60 -12.17 3.55
C TYR A 181 -5.51 -12.73 2.63
N ARG A 182 -4.39 -13.20 3.19
CA ARG A 182 -3.34 -13.85 2.40
C ARG A 182 -3.85 -15.15 1.75
N SER A 183 -4.56 -15.98 2.50
CA SER A 183 -5.15 -17.22 1.99
C SER A 183 -6.16 -16.95 0.87
N ASN A 184 -7.06 -15.98 1.08
CA ASN A 184 -8.03 -15.57 0.08
C ASN A 184 -7.37 -15.01 -1.18
N LEU A 185 -6.29 -14.24 -1.05
CA LEU A 185 -5.50 -13.76 -2.19
C LEU A 185 -4.96 -14.92 -3.03
N TYR A 186 -4.28 -15.89 -2.41
CA TYR A 186 -3.66 -17.02 -3.14
C TYR A 186 -4.70 -17.93 -3.80
N ARG A 187 -5.89 -18.02 -3.23
CA ARG A 187 -7.03 -18.80 -3.77
C ARG A 187 -7.91 -17.98 -4.72
N ASN A 188 -7.54 -16.73 -4.99
CA ASN A 188 -8.28 -15.80 -5.83
C ASN A 188 -9.73 -15.55 -5.36
N ILE A 189 -9.99 -15.68 -4.04
CA ILE A 189 -11.27 -15.42 -3.39
C ILE A 189 -11.44 -13.92 -3.21
N ARG A 190 -12.55 -13.38 -3.72
CA ARG A 190 -12.78 -11.92 -3.82
C ARG A 190 -13.61 -11.33 -2.69
N TYR A 191 -14.32 -12.17 -1.94
CA TYR A 191 -15.23 -11.75 -0.87
C TYR A 191 -15.04 -12.64 0.35
N VAL A 192 -15.07 -12.05 1.54
CA VAL A 192 -14.94 -12.78 2.81
C VAL A 192 -16.25 -13.37 3.31
N ASP A 193 -17.39 -12.94 2.74
CA ASP A 193 -18.74 -13.26 3.19
C ASP A 193 -19.51 -14.10 2.17
N PHE A 194 -18.85 -15.11 1.60
CA PHE A 194 -19.52 -16.08 0.73
C PHE A 194 -20.70 -16.76 1.48
N PRO A 195 -21.87 -16.95 0.83
CA PRO A 195 -22.19 -16.67 -0.57
C PRO A 195 -22.76 -15.27 -0.84
N THR A 196 -22.98 -14.44 0.18
CA THR A 196 -23.60 -13.12 0.03
C THR A 196 -22.75 -12.17 -0.83
N ASN A 197 -21.42 -12.35 -0.81
CA ASN A 197 -20.45 -11.66 -1.66
C ASN A 197 -20.59 -10.13 -1.59
N THR A 198 -20.86 -9.56 -0.41
CA THR A 198 -21.03 -8.11 -0.23
C THR A 198 -19.74 -7.44 0.23
N LYS A 199 -18.87 -8.17 0.95
CA LYS A 199 -17.67 -7.64 1.60
C LYS A 199 -16.42 -8.09 0.86
N LYS A 200 -15.88 -7.21 0.02
CA LYS A 200 -14.65 -7.49 -0.72
C LYS A 200 -13.47 -7.66 0.22
N CYS A 201 -12.61 -8.64 -0.05
CA CYS A 201 -11.32 -8.78 0.61
C CYS A 201 -10.47 -7.52 0.41
N VAL A 202 -9.69 -7.14 1.43
CA VAL A 202 -8.54 -6.25 1.23
C VAL A 202 -7.35 -7.06 0.72
N LEU A 203 -6.36 -6.38 0.18
CA LEU A 203 -5.14 -6.97 -0.36
C LEU A 203 -3.93 -6.38 0.36
N PRO A 204 -2.80 -7.12 0.48
CA PRO A 204 -1.55 -6.63 1.03
C PRO A 204 -1.19 -5.25 0.48
N CYS A 205 -1.19 -4.21 1.31
CA CYS A 205 -1.18 -2.82 0.83
C CYS A 205 0.10 -2.46 0.06
N THR A 206 1.24 -3.08 0.42
CA THR A 206 2.51 -2.89 -0.29
C THR A 206 2.56 -3.63 -1.63
N ALA A 207 2.05 -4.86 -1.72
CA ALA A 207 1.93 -5.54 -3.01
C ALA A 207 0.94 -4.80 -3.93
N LEU A 208 -0.18 -4.35 -3.35
CA LEU A 208 -1.17 -3.55 -4.06
C LEU A 208 -0.60 -2.21 -4.53
N SER A 209 0.26 -1.55 -3.74
CA SER A 209 0.87 -0.28 -4.14
C SER A 209 1.77 -0.45 -5.36
N VAL A 210 2.52 -1.55 -5.43
CA VAL A 210 3.32 -1.88 -6.62
C VAL A 210 2.41 -2.14 -7.83
N VAL A 211 1.32 -2.90 -7.67
CA VAL A 211 0.36 -3.08 -8.76
C VAL A 211 -0.20 -1.74 -9.25
N LYS A 212 -0.58 -0.82 -8.35
CA LYS A 212 -1.07 0.51 -8.73
C LYS A 212 0.00 1.39 -9.37
N ILE A 213 1.25 1.24 -8.99
CA ILE A 213 2.37 1.88 -9.67
C ILE A 213 2.50 1.33 -11.09
N LEU A 214 2.49 0.01 -11.27
CA LEU A 214 2.58 -0.61 -12.59
C LEU A 214 1.39 -0.25 -13.48
N GLU A 215 0.16 -0.22 -12.96
CA GLU A 215 -1.01 0.27 -13.71
C GLU A 215 -0.83 1.71 -14.21
N SER A 216 -0.13 2.56 -13.46
CA SER A 216 0.14 3.95 -13.86
C SER A 216 1.24 4.10 -14.90
N VAL A 217 2.03 3.04 -15.14
CA VAL A 217 3.11 3.01 -16.13
C VAL A 217 2.58 2.39 -17.43
N PRO A 218 2.43 3.16 -18.52
CA PRO A 218 1.74 2.68 -19.73
C PRO A 218 2.35 1.42 -20.38
N SER A 219 3.65 1.16 -20.17
CA SER A 219 4.33 -0.01 -20.72
C SER A 219 4.07 -1.30 -19.95
N CYS A 220 3.42 -1.26 -18.78
CA CYS A 220 3.27 -2.41 -17.89
C CYS A 220 1.95 -3.16 -18.10
N TYR A 221 0.81 -2.46 -18.16
CA TYR A 221 -0.52 -3.06 -18.30
C TYR A 221 -1.12 -2.74 -19.68
N ASP A 222 -1.63 -3.76 -20.36
CA ASP A 222 -2.37 -3.62 -21.62
C ASP A 222 -3.88 -3.55 -21.33
N GLU A 223 -4.43 -2.33 -21.33
CA GLU A 223 -5.85 -2.10 -21.06
C GLU A 223 -6.79 -2.64 -22.14
N THR A 224 -6.27 -2.99 -23.33
CA THR A 224 -7.08 -3.60 -24.40
C THR A 224 -7.45 -5.04 -24.09
N LYS A 225 -6.73 -5.68 -23.16
CA LYS A 225 -6.98 -7.06 -22.73
C LYS A 225 -7.98 -7.14 -21.57
N PRO A 226 -8.66 -8.28 -21.40
CA PRO A 226 -9.51 -8.53 -20.22
C PRO A 226 -8.72 -8.35 -18.92
N ILE A 227 -9.41 -7.95 -17.84
CA ILE A 227 -8.78 -7.58 -16.56
C ILE A 227 -7.79 -8.62 -16.02
N SER A 228 -8.09 -9.93 -16.19
CA SER A 228 -7.24 -11.03 -15.73
C SER A 228 -6.08 -11.40 -16.67
N ARG A 229 -5.90 -10.65 -17.77
CA ARG A 229 -4.85 -10.91 -18.78
C ARG A 229 -4.12 -9.64 -19.20
N ARG A 230 -4.25 -8.54 -18.47
CA ARG A 230 -3.61 -7.25 -18.81
C ARG A 230 -2.09 -7.31 -18.78
N MET A 231 -1.51 -8.29 -18.10
CA MET A 231 -0.06 -8.52 -18.08
C MET A 231 0.38 -9.74 -18.91
N GLU A 232 -0.51 -10.31 -19.72
CA GLU A 232 -0.17 -11.45 -20.58
C GLU A 232 0.94 -11.05 -21.57
N GLY A 233 2.02 -11.85 -21.58
CA GLY A 233 3.23 -11.59 -22.35
C GLY A 233 4.28 -10.74 -21.62
N LYS A 234 4.00 -10.30 -20.38
CA LYS A 234 5.00 -9.63 -19.54
C LYS A 234 5.75 -10.65 -18.70
N THR A 235 7.07 -10.52 -18.70
CA THR A 235 7.96 -11.21 -17.75
C THR A 235 8.38 -10.23 -16.67
N VAL A 236 8.19 -10.64 -15.42
CA VAL A 236 8.48 -9.87 -14.20
C VAL A 236 9.49 -10.63 -13.36
N THR A 237 10.50 -9.94 -12.81
CA THR A 237 11.36 -10.49 -11.76
C THR A 237 11.13 -9.74 -10.45
N ILE A 238 10.88 -10.50 -9.39
CA ILE A 238 10.77 -9.99 -8.01
C ILE A 238 11.95 -10.55 -7.20
N ILE A 239 12.81 -9.65 -6.71
CA ILE A 239 13.94 -9.96 -5.83
C ILE A 239 13.52 -9.72 -4.39
N ASN A 240 12.67 -10.63 -3.91
CA ASN A 240 12.14 -10.75 -2.55
C ASN A 240 11.04 -11.84 -2.62
N ARG A 241 10.98 -12.76 -1.65
CA ARG A 241 9.90 -13.75 -1.52
C ARG A 241 9.23 -13.79 -0.13
N SER A 242 9.35 -12.69 0.62
CA SER A 242 8.68 -12.53 1.92
C SER A 242 7.15 -12.67 1.83
N GLU A 243 6.53 -13.08 2.93
CA GLU A 243 5.07 -13.14 3.08
C GLU A 243 4.39 -11.76 3.06
N ILE A 244 5.16 -10.69 3.32
CA ILE A 244 4.63 -9.32 3.40
C ILE A 244 4.49 -8.70 2.00
N VAL A 245 5.47 -8.91 1.13
CA VAL A 245 5.51 -8.23 -0.18
C VAL A 245 5.72 -9.20 -1.33
N GLY A 246 6.82 -9.96 -1.33
CA GLY A 246 7.31 -10.68 -2.50
C GLY A 246 6.35 -11.75 -3.01
N ARG A 247 5.93 -12.66 -2.14
CA ARG A 247 5.03 -13.76 -2.48
C ARG A 247 3.61 -13.29 -2.87
N PRO A 248 2.96 -12.40 -2.09
CA PRO A 248 1.67 -11.82 -2.48
C PRO A 248 1.72 -11.11 -3.83
N LEU A 249 2.78 -10.32 -4.07
CA LEU A 249 2.94 -9.59 -5.32
C LEU A 249 3.13 -10.54 -6.51
N ALA A 250 3.93 -11.60 -6.35
CA ALA A 250 4.11 -12.61 -7.39
C ALA A 250 2.79 -13.27 -7.77
N ALA A 251 1.97 -13.63 -6.77
CA ALA A 251 0.65 -14.21 -7.00
C ALA A 251 -0.30 -13.23 -7.70
N MET A 252 -0.33 -11.95 -7.27
CA MET A 252 -1.17 -10.91 -7.88
C MET A 252 -0.84 -10.69 -9.36
N LEU A 253 0.44 -10.50 -9.69
CA LEU A 253 0.87 -10.25 -11.07
C LEU A 253 0.68 -11.49 -11.96
N SER A 254 0.91 -12.70 -11.42
CA SER A 254 0.65 -13.94 -12.16
C SER A 254 -0.84 -14.15 -12.44
N ASN A 255 -1.71 -13.77 -11.50
CA ASN A 255 -3.17 -13.80 -11.71
C ASN A 255 -3.67 -12.77 -12.75
N ASP A 256 -2.88 -11.72 -13.03
CA ASP A 256 -3.13 -10.75 -14.10
C ASP A 256 -2.52 -11.19 -15.46
N GLY A 257 -1.90 -12.37 -15.50
CA GLY A 257 -1.38 -13.02 -16.71
C GLY A 257 0.13 -12.95 -16.91
N ALA A 258 0.89 -12.36 -15.97
CA ALA A 258 2.35 -12.26 -16.07
C ALA A 258 3.06 -13.59 -15.78
N ASP A 259 4.23 -13.77 -16.39
CA ASP A 259 5.23 -14.73 -15.95
C ASP A 259 6.12 -14.09 -14.90
N VAL A 260 6.11 -14.58 -13.66
CA VAL A 260 6.82 -13.92 -12.55
C VAL A 260 7.91 -14.82 -11.98
N TYR A 261 9.17 -14.44 -12.19
CA TYR A 261 10.31 -15.00 -11.46
C TYR A 261 10.35 -14.43 -10.05
N SER A 262 10.17 -15.28 -9.06
CA SER A 262 10.26 -14.95 -7.64
C SER A 262 11.56 -15.49 -7.07
N ILE A 263 12.49 -14.57 -6.80
CA ILE A 263 13.83 -14.85 -6.31
C ILE A 263 13.85 -14.70 -4.79
N ASP A 264 14.51 -15.66 -4.16
CA ASP A 264 14.85 -15.69 -2.74
C ASP A 264 16.32 -16.09 -2.60
N ILE A 265 16.83 -16.13 -1.37
CA ILE A 265 18.25 -16.35 -1.07
C ILE A 265 18.77 -17.63 -1.74
N ASP A 266 18.02 -18.73 -1.61
CA ASP A 266 18.50 -20.07 -2.01
C ASP A 266 17.75 -20.69 -3.20
N SER A 267 16.78 -19.98 -3.79
CA SER A 267 15.95 -20.56 -4.85
C SER A 267 15.17 -19.55 -5.67
N ILE A 268 14.90 -19.94 -6.91
CA ILE A 268 14.09 -19.20 -7.87
C ILE A 268 12.88 -20.05 -8.23
N TYR A 269 11.70 -19.42 -8.22
CA TYR A 269 10.48 -20.02 -8.73
C TYR A 269 9.87 -19.14 -9.82
N LEU A 270 9.15 -19.76 -10.74
CA LEU A 270 8.32 -19.12 -11.73
C LEU A 270 6.85 -19.30 -11.37
N PHE A 271 6.16 -18.19 -11.11
CA PHE A 271 4.71 -18.14 -10.98
C PHE A 271 4.11 -17.91 -12.37
N ARG A 272 3.30 -18.86 -12.85
CA ARG A 272 2.65 -18.80 -14.16
C ARG A 272 1.25 -19.40 -14.07
N GLY A 273 0.23 -18.62 -14.44
CA GLY A 273 -1.16 -19.10 -14.49
C GLY A 273 -1.65 -19.70 -13.16
N GLY A 274 -1.27 -19.10 -12.03
CA GLY A 274 -1.62 -19.58 -10.69
C GLY A 274 -0.86 -20.83 -10.23
N ARG A 275 0.15 -21.28 -10.98
CA ARG A 275 1.02 -22.41 -10.62
C ARG A 275 2.42 -21.93 -10.27
N LEU A 276 3.05 -22.67 -9.36
CA LEU A 276 4.41 -22.42 -8.91
C LEU A 276 5.35 -23.48 -9.47
N HIS A 277 6.35 -23.07 -10.23
CA HIS A 277 7.35 -23.96 -10.83
C HIS A 277 8.73 -23.64 -10.27
N LYS A 278 9.43 -24.63 -9.72
CA LYS A 278 10.83 -24.43 -9.31
C LYS A 278 11.70 -24.32 -10.56
N CYS A 279 12.55 -23.29 -10.61
CA CYS A 279 13.48 -23.10 -11.72
C CYS A 279 14.82 -23.76 -11.38
N GLU A 280 15.24 -24.73 -12.20
CA GLU A 280 16.58 -25.31 -12.13
C GLU A 280 17.46 -24.61 -13.18
N GLY A 281 18.62 -24.09 -12.76
CA GLY A 281 19.60 -23.46 -13.65
C GLY A 281 19.35 -21.98 -14.00
N GLU A 282 18.30 -21.35 -13.49
CA GLU A 282 18.16 -19.89 -13.57
C GLU A 282 18.99 -19.20 -12.49
N THR A 283 19.53 -18.02 -12.82
CA THR A 283 20.23 -17.14 -11.89
C THR A 283 19.45 -15.83 -11.75
N PRO A 284 19.68 -15.04 -10.68
CA PRO A 284 19.05 -13.72 -10.57
C PRO A 284 19.32 -12.84 -11.79
N GLU A 285 20.54 -12.91 -12.33
CA GLU A 285 20.94 -12.19 -13.53
C GLU A 285 20.16 -12.65 -14.78
N SER A 286 20.00 -13.96 -15.00
CA SER A 286 19.25 -14.47 -16.16
C SER A 286 17.77 -14.07 -16.10
N CYS A 287 17.15 -14.14 -14.92
CA CYS A 287 15.78 -13.70 -14.70
C CYS A 287 15.61 -12.20 -14.97
N VAL A 288 16.49 -11.37 -14.41
CA VAL A 288 16.45 -9.92 -14.60
C VAL A 288 16.61 -9.54 -16.07
N ARG A 289 17.55 -10.17 -16.80
CA ARG A 289 17.73 -9.91 -18.25
C ARG A 289 16.54 -10.31 -19.11
N LYS A 290 15.77 -11.32 -18.71
CA LYS A 290 14.54 -11.74 -19.41
C LYS A 290 13.34 -10.84 -19.11
N SER A 291 13.43 -9.96 -18.10
CA SER A 291 12.28 -9.28 -17.54
C SER A 291 12.07 -7.87 -18.08
N SER A 292 10.84 -7.59 -18.49
CA SER A 292 10.38 -6.23 -18.83
C SER A 292 10.10 -5.38 -17.57
N ILE A 293 9.91 -6.02 -16.42
CA ILE A 293 9.63 -5.37 -15.13
C ILE A 293 10.50 -6.03 -14.06
N VAL A 294 11.20 -5.24 -13.27
CA VAL A 294 12.06 -5.72 -12.18
C VAL A 294 11.68 -5.01 -10.89
N ILE A 295 11.39 -5.78 -9.85
CA ILE A 295 10.94 -5.29 -8.55
C ILE A 295 11.93 -5.80 -7.51
N THR A 296 12.59 -4.90 -6.79
CA THR A 296 13.58 -5.26 -5.77
C THR A 296 13.14 -4.78 -4.40
N GLY A 297 13.27 -5.65 -3.41
CA GLY A 297 12.79 -5.41 -2.04
C GLY A 297 13.70 -6.03 -1.00
N VAL A 298 15.02 -6.03 -1.21
CA VAL A 298 15.95 -6.72 -0.32
C VAL A 298 16.17 -5.88 0.95
N PRO A 299 15.85 -6.40 2.15
CA PRO A 299 15.87 -5.62 3.39
C PRO A 299 17.29 -5.46 3.97
N THR A 300 18.31 -5.26 3.12
CA THR A 300 19.70 -5.06 3.54
C THR A 300 20.33 -3.85 2.86
N LYS A 301 21.12 -3.09 3.64
CA LYS A 301 21.83 -1.90 3.15
C LYS A 301 22.96 -2.23 2.17
N SER A 302 23.51 -3.44 2.24
CA SER A 302 24.64 -3.89 1.42
C SER A 302 24.21 -4.33 0.02
N TYR A 303 22.96 -4.75 -0.16
CA TYR A 303 22.49 -5.24 -1.45
C TYR A 303 22.33 -4.11 -2.47
N ARG A 304 22.84 -4.35 -3.68
CA ARG A 304 22.62 -3.53 -4.87
C ARG A 304 22.19 -4.42 -6.03
N LEU A 305 21.16 -3.98 -6.76
CA LEU A 305 20.76 -4.54 -8.04
C LEU A 305 21.72 -4.04 -9.12
N PRO A 306 22.48 -4.91 -9.79
CA PRO A 306 23.42 -4.48 -10.81
C PRO A 306 22.71 -3.91 -12.04
N SER A 307 23.01 -2.65 -12.37
CA SER A 307 22.42 -1.93 -13.51
C SER A 307 22.70 -2.64 -14.85
N ALA A 308 23.83 -3.35 -14.95
CA ALA A 308 24.21 -4.14 -16.13
C ALA A 308 23.30 -5.35 -16.43
N TRP A 309 22.40 -5.72 -15.51
CA TRP A 309 21.40 -6.76 -15.75
C TRP A 309 20.14 -6.19 -16.41
N ILE A 310 19.87 -4.89 -16.23
CA ILE A 310 18.65 -4.22 -16.67
C ILE A 310 18.69 -3.98 -18.18
N GLN A 311 17.59 -4.32 -18.87
CA GLN A 311 17.46 -4.11 -20.30
C GLN A 311 16.88 -2.73 -20.61
N LYS A 312 17.03 -2.31 -21.87
CA LYS A 312 16.39 -1.09 -22.37
C LYS A 312 14.87 -1.17 -22.22
N GLY A 313 14.24 -0.06 -21.82
CA GLY A 313 12.79 0.00 -21.64
C GLY A 313 12.24 -0.74 -20.42
N THR A 314 13.09 -1.34 -19.58
CA THR A 314 12.65 -2.05 -18.37
C THR A 314 12.04 -1.07 -17.36
N THR A 315 10.94 -1.46 -16.74
CA THR A 315 10.40 -0.75 -15.57
C THR A 315 10.99 -1.32 -14.29
N VAL A 316 11.61 -0.48 -13.46
CA VAL A 316 12.26 -0.89 -12.21
C VAL A 316 11.61 -0.22 -11.01
N VAL A 317 11.18 -1.02 -10.04
CA VAL A 317 10.53 -0.56 -8.81
C VAL A 317 11.33 -1.01 -7.59
N ASN A 318 11.78 -0.06 -6.78
CA ASN A 318 12.40 -0.35 -5.50
C ASN A 318 11.37 -0.24 -4.37
N VAL A 319 11.06 -1.37 -3.73
CA VAL A 319 10.14 -1.45 -2.59
C VAL A 319 10.85 -1.50 -1.25
N ALA A 320 12.19 -1.67 -1.24
CA ALA A 320 12.95 -1.67 0.00
C ALA A 320 13.05 -0.28 0.61
N SER A 321 13.17 -0.23 1.93
CA SER A 321 13.51 1.00 2.67
C SER A 321 14.94 1.48 2.41
N PHE A 322 15.77 0.64 1.80
CA PHE A 322 17.15 0.95 1.42
C PHE A 322 17.28 1.26 -0.07
N LYS A 323 18.32 2.01 -0.41
CA LYS A 323 18.69 2.29 -1.80
C LYS A 323 19.32 1.05 -2.42
N ASN A 324 18.50 0.08 -2.84
CA ASN A 324 18.98 -1.13 -3.51
C ASN A 324 19.36 -0.89 -4.98
N VAL A 325 19.04 0.27 -5.55
CA VAL A 325 19.30 0.61 -6.95
C VAL A 325 20.17 1.85 -6.99
N ASP A 326 21.19 1.83 -7.86
CA ASP A 326 21.95 3.02 -8.18
C ASP A 326 21.16 3.86 -9.19
N GLU A 327 20.69 5.02 -8.74
CA GLU A 327 19.83 5.89 -9.54
C GLU A 327 20.60 6.53 -10.71
N ASP A 328 21.87 6.89 -10.49
CA ASP A 328 22.68 7.55 -11.50
C ASP A 328 23.02 6.58 -12.64
N GLU A 329 23.25 5.32 -12.34
CA GLU A 329 23.51 4.30 -13.36
C GLU A 329 22.24 3.90 -14.11
N ILE A 330 21.14 3.62 -13.38
CA ILE A 330 19.94 3.06 -14.00
C ILE A 330 19.25 4.05 -14.94
N LEU A 331 19.33 5.34 -14.63
CA LEU A 331 18.75 6.41 -15.46
C LEU A 331 19.58 6.71 -16.73
N GLN A 332 20.75 6.09 -16.89
CA GLN A 332 21.53 6.11 -18.14
C GLN A 332 21.15 4.97 -19.09
N ILE A 333 20.20 4.12 -18.71
CA ILE A 333 19.69 3.04 -19.57
C ILE A 333 18.50 3.58 -20.37
N GLU A 334 18.60 3.47 -21.69
CA GLU A 334 17.58 3.95 -22.64
C GLU A 334 16.18 3.40 -22.32
N GLY A 335 15.18 4.28 -22.27
CA GLY A 335 13.77 3.93 -22.08
C GLY A 335 13.36 3.48 -20.67
N VAL A 336 14.29 3.34 -19.71
CA VAL A 336 13.97 2.80 -18.38
C VAL A 336 12.97 3.69 -17.63
N GLN A 337 12.00 3.05 -16.96
CA GLN A 337 11.06 3.71 -16.07
C GLN A 337 11.42 3.33 -14.63
N TYR A 338 11.96 4.26 -13.84
CA TYR A 338 12.44 3.98 -12.50
C TYR A 338 11.56 4.60 -11.41
N VAL A 339 11.09 3.77 -10.48
CA VAL A 339 10.33 4.18 -9.29
C VAL A 339 11.21 3.92 -8.05
N PRO A 340 11.78 4.97 -7.43
CA PRO A 340 12.79 4.81 -6.37
C PRO A 340 12.24 4.35 -5.03
N MET A 341 10.97 4.67 -4.75
CA MET A 341 10.31 4.37 -3.48
C MET A 341 8.80 4.25 -3.70
N VAL A 342 8.15 3.31 -3.01
CA VAL A 342 6.69 3.08 -3.11
C VAL A 342 5.89 3.63 -1.93
N GLY A 343 6.56 4.08 -0.86
CA GLY A 343 5.94 4.35 0.45
C GLY A 343 4.72 5.27 0.42
N LYS A 344 4.73 6.34 -0.39
CA LYS A 344 3.58 7.24 -0.52
C LYS A 344 2.33 6.52 -1.08
N VAL A 345 2.51 5.61 -2.04
CA VAL A 345 1.41 4.81 -2.60
C VAL A 345 1.01 3.72 -1.61
N THR A 346 1.95 3.14 -0.87
CA THR A 346 1.65 2.18 0.20
C THR A 346 0.73 2.79 1.26
N VAL A 347 1.01 3.99 1.75
CA VAL A 347 0.13 4.68 2.71
C VAL A 347 -1.25 4.98 2.11
N ALA A 348 -1.32 5.41 0.85
CA ALA A 348 -2.62 5.62 0.19
C ALA A 348 -3.41 4.30 0.02
N MET A 349 -2.74 3.17 -0.22
CA MET A 349 -3.39 1.86 -0.29
C MET A 349 -3.84 1.37 1.07
N LEU A 350 -3.08 1.66 2.12
CA LEU A 350 -3.46 1.40 3.51
C LEU A 350 -4.72 2.18 3.90
N GLU A 351 -4.79 3.48 3.60
CA GLU A 351 -5.99 4.29 3.83
C GLU A 351 -7.19 3.79 3.00
N ARG A 352 -6.95 3.38 1.76
CA ARG A 352 -7.99 2.75 0.92
C ARG A 352 -8.51 1.44 1.55
N ASN A 353 -7.62 0.63 2.11
CA ASN A 353 -7.99 -0.60 2.83
C ASN A 353 -8.78 -0.27 4.10
N LEU A 354 -8.37 0.75 4.87
CA LEU A 354 -9.14 1.22 6.03
C LEU A 354 -10.57 1.61 5.65
N MET A 355 -10.74 2.40 4.59
CA MET A 355 -12.08 2.76 4.11
C MET A 355 -12.89 1.52 3.72
N ARG A 356 -12.26 0.54 3.05
CA ARG A 356 -12.92 -0.74 2.70
C ARG A 356 -13.39 -1.49 3.94
N LEU A 357 -12.53 -1.64 4.95
CA LEU A 357 -12.86 -2.33 6.20
C LEU A 357 -13.97 -1.61 6.95
N PHE A 358 -13.92 -0.27 6.99
CA PHE A 358 -14.96 0.55 7.58
C PHE A 358 -16.32 0.25 6.94
N TYR A 359 -16.44 0.33 5.61
CA TYR A 359 -17.71 0.02 4.92
C TYR A 359 -18.15 -1.44 5.06
N ASN A 360 -17.20 -2.39 5.11
CA ASN A 360 -17.52 -3.81 5.24
C ASN A 360 -18.04 -4.21 6.64
N PHE A 361 -17.49 -3.61 7.71
CA PHE A 361 -17.64 -4.13 9.07
C PHE A 361 -18.11 -3.11 10.11
N HIS A 362 -17.83 -1.83 9.89
CA HIS A 362 -17.94 -0.82 10.95
C HIS A 362 -18.91 0.31 10.64
N HIS A 363 -19.33 0.44 9.38
CA HIS A 363 -20.31 1.45 9.00
C HIS A 363 -21.61 1.23 9.81
N PRO A 364 -22.16 2.28 10.43
CA PRO A 364 -23.32 2.17 11.33
C PRO A 364 -24.53 1.57 10.61
N ASP A 365 -24.66 1.85 9.32
CA ASP A 365 -25.61 1.17 8.46
C ASP A 365 -25.03 -0.13 7.88
N ARG A 366 -25.43 -1.26 8.48
CA ARG A 366 -24.93 -2.60 8.15
C ARG A 366 -25.32 -3.11 6.76
N ARG A 367 -26.28 -2.46 6.07
CA ARG A 367 -26.71 -2.81 4.71
C ARG A 367 -26.26 -1.79 3.66
N PHE A 368 -25.29 -0.95 4.00
CA PHE A 368 -24.78 0.09 3.11
C PHE A 368 -24.32 -0.46 1.74
N GLU A 369 -23.44 -1.47 1.75
CA GLU A 369 -22.92 -2.07 0.52
C GLU A 369 -23.99 -2.83 -0.28
N GLU A 370 -24.95 -3.49 0.40
CA GLU A 370 -26.08 -4.15 -0.25
C GLU A 370 -26.93 -3.14 -1.04
N ARG A 371 -27.33 -2.03 -0.40
CA ARG A 371 -28.13 -0.99 -1.05
C ARG A 371 -27.37 -0.30 -2.18
N LYS A 372 -26.08 -0.03 -2.00
CA LYS A 372 -25.25 0.58 -3.04
C LYS A 372 -25.18 -0.29 -4.30
N LYS A 373 -25.09 -1.62 -4.15
CA LYS A 373 -25.16 -2.55 -5.28
C LYS A 373 -26.54 -2.55 -5.94
N THR A 374 -27.63 -2.57 -5.18
CA THR A 374 -29.00 -2.51 -5.73
C THR A 374 -29.20 -1.27 -6.58
N VAL A 375 -28.79 -0.09 -6.07
CA VAL A 375 -28.89 1.18 -6.81
C VAL A 375 -28.05 1.14 -8.10
N THR A 376 -26.85 0.54 -8.08
CA THR A 376 -26.00 0.43 -9.27
C THR A 376 -26.60 -0.52 -10.31
N LEU A 377 -27.17 -1.64 -9.88
CA LEU A 377 -27.83 -2.61 -10.77
C LEU A 377 -29.11 -2.03 -11.39
N ASP A 378 -29.90 -1.30 -10.62
CA ASP A 378 -31.11 -0.66 -11.14
C ASP A 378 -30.78 0.51 -12.09
N ALA A 379 -29.69 1.24 -11.87
CA ALA A 379 -29.20 2.27 -12.79
C ALA A 379 -28.62 1.70 -14.11
N GLN A 380 -28.22 0.42 -14.13
CA GLN A 380 -27.70 -0.28 -15.31
C GLN A 380 -28.77 -1.10 -16.05
N ARG A 381 -30.00 -1.21 -15.52
CA ARG A 381 -31.09 -1.84 -16.25
C ARG A 381 -31.54 -0.91 -17.39
N PRO A 382 -31.50 -1.35 -18.66
CA PRO A 382 -32.15 -0.59 -19.72
C PRO A 382 -33.64 -0.47 -19.36
N ALA A 383 -34.21 0.72 -19.56
CA ALA A 383 -35.64 0.93 -19.37
C ALA A 383 -36.39 -0.17 -20.16
N PRO A 384 -37.37 -0.85 -19.55
CA PRO A 384 -38.12 -1.88 -20.27
C PRO A 384 -38.70 -1.25 -21.54
N TRP A 385 -38.52 -1.93 -22.68
CA TRP A 385 -38.85 -1.41 -24.01
C TRP A 385 -40.34 -1.11 -24.24
N TYR A 386 -41.19 -1.45 -23.27
CA TYR A 386 -42.61 -1.16 -23.30
C TYR A 386 -42.87 0.18 -22.60
N GLY A 387 -43.10 1.22 -23.39
CA GLY A 387 -43.33 2.58 -22.90
C GLY A 387 -44.76 2.84 -22.40
N ASN A 388 -45.71 1.92 -22.62
CA ASN A 388 -47.07 2.03 -22.08
C ASN A 388 -47.81 0.68 -22.02
N ALA A 389 -48.87 0.63 -21.21
CA ALA A 389 -49.66 -0.59 -20.95
C ALA A 389 -50.28 -1.22 -22.22
N LEU A 390 -50.51 -0.41 -23.26
CA LEU A 390 -51.08 -0.88 -24.53
C LEU A 390 -50.13 -1.85 -25.24
N GLN A 391 -48.81 -1.59 -25.19
CA GLN A 391 -47.80 -2.46 -25.79
C GLN A 391 -47.70 -3.83 -25.10
N VAL A 392 -47.85 -3.85 -23.77
CA VAL A 392 -47.89 -5.09 -22.97
C VAL A 392 -49.10 -5.93 -23.34
N TYR A 393 -50.28 -5.29 -23.45
CA TYR A 393 -51.50 -5.99 -23.85
C TYR A 393 -51.40 -6.57 -25.27
N THR A 394 -50.85 -5.84 -26.23
CA THR A 394 -50.64 -6.37 -27.60
C THR A 394 -49.66 -7.54 -27.64
N ALA A 395 -48.58 -7.50 -26.84
CA ALA A 395 -47.60 -8.60 -26.81
C ALA A 395 -48.19 -9.87 -26.18
N VAL A 396 -48.97 -9.73 -25.10
CA VAL A 396 -49.66 -10.85 -24.45
C VAL A 396 -50.75 -11.42 -25.36
N ALA A 397 -51.55 -10.57 -26.00
CA ALA A 397 -52.58 -11.00 -26.94
C ALA A 397 -52.00 -11.72 -28.17
N ALA A 398 -50.92 -11.20 -28.75
CA ALA A 398 -50.24 -11.84 -29.88
C ALA A 398 -49.67 -13.21 -29.50
N THR A 399 -49.09 -13.34 -28.29
CA THR A 399 -48.55 -14.61 -27.80
C THR A 399 -49.65 -15.64 -27.54
N ALA A 400 -50.80 -15.21 -27.02
CA ALA A 400 -51.97 -16.06 -26.84
C ALA A 400 -52.58 -16.52 -28.17
N ILE A 401 -52.65 -15.63 -29.18
CA ILE A 401 -53.13 -15.97 -30.53
C ILE A 401 -52.19 -16.98 -31.20
N ILE A 402 -50.87 -16.77 -31.10
CA ILE A 402 -49.87 -17.70 -31.64
C ILE A 402 -49.99 -19.07 -30.97
N ALA A 403 -50.14 -19.10 -29.64
CA ALA A 403 -50.34 -20.35 -28.90
C ALA A 403 -51.61 -21.08 -29.36
N MET A 404 -52.73 -20.37 -29.54
CA MET A 404 -53.98 -20.94 -30.05
C MET A 404 -53.85 -21.49 -31.48
N LEU A 405 -53.14 -20.77 -32.36
CA LEU A 405 -52.90 -21.20 -33.74
C LEU A 405 -52.00 -22.44 -33.83
N LEU A 406 -51.08 -22.60 -32.88
CA LEU A 406 -50.22 -23.78 -32.77
C LEU A 406 -50.96 -25.00 -32.20
N THR A 407 -51.92 -24.82 -31.29
CA THR A 407 -52.74 -25.92 -30.75
C THR A 407 -53.82 -26.42 -31.70
N ASN A 408 -54.30 -25.62 -32.66
CA ASN A 408 -55.31 -26.03 -33.65
C ASN A 408 -54.74 -26.76 -34.88
N ARG A 409 -53.44 -27.13 -34.86
CA ARG A 409 -52.77 -27.88 -35.94
C ARG A 409 -52.48 -29.35 -35.57
N GLN A 410 -53.11 -29.90 -34.53
CA GLN A 410 -53.05 -31.33 -34.18
C GLN A 410 -54.35 -32.05 -34.49
#